data_AF-A0A7C7MY89-F1
#
_entry.id   AF-A0A7C7MY89-F1
#
_cell.length_a   1.000
_cell.length_b   1.000
_cell.length_c   1.000
_cell.angle_alpha   90.00
_cell.angle_beta   90.00
_cell.angle_gamma   90.00
#
_symmetry.space_group_name_H-M   'P 1'
#
loop_
_entity.id
_entity.type
_entity.pdbx_description
1 polymer ?
#
loop_
_entity_poly.entity_id
_entity_poly.type
_entity_poly.pdbx_seq_one_letter_code
_entity_poly.pdbx_strand_id
1 'polypeptide(L)'
;MAFRKRKKNDTTQPIGSLPLPPPPGDLPPPPSPEMELPLPPAPTPPTEPLSVSDTEPSDDIIEIDVVEVIAEDEEDPNYADLWQNRTDKSLQQMYGHIDRLGSSDVGSLLERYADRFGHDLDREIIVMRKSEKETTRESAPVVELLSVPEESSDSEDSEMAELEERLSELESEMRPLKQKFDAAKSKKKQSAIAKFGNLLKPMVDERKLLKGIIAGDIDYSELEEYDTQEEIVEEEVDADQNFSDFFDVVNNLLGDMPEDFISDFIASKSFKLFEKVGEDAASTTNAARKKFFNMVNQELGTIPDDKLQEFMATPGFQLFIEMSEIYGE
;
A
#
# COMPACT_ATOMS: atom_id res chain seq x y z
N MET A 1 50.11 42.79 61.83
CA MET A 1 49.77 41.56 61.07
C MET A 1 50.52 41.57 59.75
N ALA A 2 51.15 40.44 59.42
CA ALA A 2 52.09 40.20 58.33
C ALA A 2 51.45 40.24 56.91
N PHE A 3 52.11 40.88 55.94
CA PHE A 3 52.77 40.34 54.71
C PHE A 3 51.98 39.26 53.93
N ARG A 4 51.79 39.29 52.60
CA ARG A 4 52.69 39.56 51.44
C ARG A 4 51.83 40.00 50.22
N LYS A 5 52.10 41.08 49.47
CA LYS A 5 53.13 41.38 48.43
C LYS A 5 52.98 40.69 47.05
N ARG A 6 52.70 41.54 46.03
CA ARG A 6 53.19 41.61 44.62
C ARG A 6 52.72 40.48 43.66
N LYS A 7 52.39 40.70 42.38
CA LYS A 7 53.11 41.40 41.28
C LYS A 7 52.15 41.54 40.06
N LYS A 8 51.84 42.75 39.57
CA LYS A 8 52.36 43.46 38.36
C LYS A 8 52.10 42.84 36.96
N ASN A 9 51.39 43.66 36.15
CA ASN A 9 51.57 43.99 34.72
C ASN A 9 51.29 42.93 33.65
N ASP A 10 50.89 43.27 32.42
CA ASP A 10 50.26 44.44 31.78
C ASP A 10 50.08 44.03 30.30
N THR A 11 48.97 44.46 29.70
CA THR A 11 48.77 44.77 28.27
C THR A 11 48.85 43.68 27.18
N THR A 12 47.81 43.78 26.37
CA THR A 12 47.40 43.18 25.10
C THR A 12 48.38 43.23 23.92
N GLN A 13 48.19 42.24 23.02
CA GLN A 13 48.29 42.21 21.53
C GLN A 13 49.22 41.08 21.01
N PRO A 14 49.10 40.67 19.74
CA PRO A 14 48.02 39.92 19.09
C PRO A 14 48.44 38.47 18.81
N ILE A 15 47.48 37.58 18.58
CA ILE A 15 47.71 36.15 18.35
C ILE A 15 48.45 35.96 17.01
N GLY A 16 49.72 35.54 17.13
CA GLY A 16 50.55 35.10 16.02
C GLY A 16 50.07 33.76 15.47
N SER A 17 49.89 33.76 14.15
CA SER A 17 49.81 32.65 13.22
C SER A 17 50.86 31.56 13.42
N LEU A 18 50.44 30.28 13.35
CA LEU A 18 51.12 29.09 12.77
C LEU A 18 50.55 27.78 13.38
N PRO A 19 50.56 26.62 12.69
CA PRO A 19 50.32 26.35 11.26
C PRO A 19 49.06 25.47 11.05
N LEU A 20 48.52 25.50 9.83
CA LEU A 20 47.46 24.59 9.38
C LEU A 20 47.94 23.12 9.37
N PRO A 21 47.03 22.14 9.60
CA PRO A 21 47.33 20.74 9.40
C PRO A 21 47.68 20.44 7.93
N PRO A 22 48.50 19.40 7.67
CA PRO A 22 48.95 19.06 6.33
C PRO A 22 47.77 18.68 5.42
N PRO A 23 47.85 18.98 4.11
CA PRO A 23 46.85 18.55 3.16
C PRO A 23 46.84 17.02 3.10
N PRO A 24 45.66 16.37 3.06
CA PRO A 24 45.58 14.96 2.75
C PRO A 24 46.18 14.75 1.36
N GLY A 25 47.27 13.98 1.32
CA GLY A 25 47.99 13.64 0.11
C GLY A 25 47.10 12.94 -0.91
N ASP A 26 47.50 13.13 -2.16
CA ASP A 26 46.94 12.60 -3.39
C ASP A 26 46.43 11.16 -3.26
N LEU A 27 45.11 11.02 -3.21
CA LEU A 27 44.47 9.79 -3.67
C LEU A 27 44.64 9.72 -5.19
N PRO A 28 44.94 8.54 -5.77
CA PRO A 28 44.88 8.37 -7.21
C PRO A 28 43.47 8.75 -7.70
N PRO A 29 43.35 9.37 -8.89
CA PRO A 29 42.05 9.72 -9.43
C PRO A 29 41.20 8.44 -9.56
N PRO A 30 39.90 8.49 -9.22
CA PRO A 30 39.00 7.40 -9.55
C PRO A 30 39.04 7.18 -11.07
N PRO A 31 38.98 5.93 -11.54
CA PRO A 31 38.95 5.66 -12.97
C PRO A 31 37.77 6.41 -13.60
N SER A 32 38.06 7.20 -14.63
CA SER A 32 37.06 7.72 -15.54
C SER A 32 36.20 6.55 -16.04
N PRO A 33 34.87 6.66 -16.07
CA PRO A 33 34.05 5.74 -16.83
C PRO A 33 34.22 6.05 -18.33
N GLU A 34 35.34 5.62 -18.91
CA GLU A 34 35.46 5.40 -20.35
C GLU A 34 35.19 3.92 -20.61
N MET A 35 33.91 3.56 -20.59
CA MET A 35 33.41 2.56 -21.51
C MET A 35 32.29 3.22 -22.30
N GLU A 36 32.68 3.73 -23.46
CA GLU A 36 31.79 4.05 -24.57
C GLU A 36 31.04 2.79 -24.96
N LEU A 37 29.87 2.58 -24.37
CA LEU A 37 28.82 1.82 -25.03
C LEU A 37 28.16 2.78 -26.02
N PRO A 38 28.09 2.46 -27.33
CA PRO A 38 27.38 3.30 -28.28
C PRO A 38 25.91 3.35 -27.85
N LEU A 39 25.47 4.55 -27.47
CA LEU A 39 24.05 4.87 -27.30
C LEU A 39 23.32 4.49 -28.61
N PRO A 40 22.20 3.74 -28.55
CA PRO A 40 21.37 3.57 -29.74
C PRO A 40 20.89 4.96 -30.19
N PRO A 41 20.88 5.25 -31.49
CA PRO A 41 20.39 6.53 -31.98
C PRO A 41 18.94 6.72 -31.52
N ALA A 42 18.65 7.90 -30.96
CA ALA A 42 17.29 8.32 -30.67
C ALA A 42 16.46 8.24 -31.97
N PRO A 43 15.21 7.72 -31.92
CA PRO A 43 14.35 7.72 -33.09
C PRO A 43 14.08 9.17 -33.51
N THR A 44 14.59 9.51 -34.69
CA THR A 44 14.21 10.73 -35.39
C THR A 44 12.72 10.62 -35.76
N PRO A 45 11.93 11.71 -35.65
CA PRO A 45 10.58 11.71 -36.19
C PRO A 45 10.65 11.47 -37.69
N PRO A 46 9.85 10.52 -38.25
CA PRO A 46 9.77 10.35 -39.69
C PRO A 46 9.27 11.65 -40.33
N THR A 47 10.18 12.34 -41.02
CA THR A 47 9.84 13.31 -42.06
C THR A 47 9.77 12.52 -43.35
N GLU A 48 8.58 12.02 -43.68
CA GLU A 48 8.27 11.57 -45.03
C GLU A 48 7.48 12.67 -45.78
N PRO A 49 7.79 12.89 -47.07
CA PRO A 49 7.21 13.95 -47.86
C PRO A 49 5.75 13.66 -48.17
N LEU A 50 4.92 14.69 -48.01
CA LEU A 50 3.54 14.72 -48.49
C LEU A 50 3.54 14.44 -50.01
N SER A 51 3.18 13.21 -50.37
CA SER A 51 2.82 12.86 -51.73
C SER A 51 1.43 13.42 -52.00
N VAL A 52 1.42 14.54 -52.72
CA VAL A 52 0.22 15.12 -53.34
C VAL A 52 -0.27 14.14 -54.40
N SER A 53 -1.35 13.42 -54.12
CA SER A 53 -2.13 12.78 -55.18
C SER A 53 -3.18 13.78 -55.63
N ASP A 54 -2.91 14.32 -56.81
CA ASP A 54 -3.85 15.04 -57.67
C ASP A 54 -5.09 14.16 -57.90
N THR A 55 -6.27 14.68 -57.55
CA THR A 55 -7.55 14.20 -58.05
C THR A 55 -8.45 15.42 -58.20
N GLU A 56 -8.90 15.61 -59.42
CA GLU A 56 -9.62 16.75 -59.98
C GLU A 56 -10.78 17.25 -59.11
N PRO A 57 -11.06 18.57 -59.12
CA PRO A 57 -12.34 19.07 -58.66
C PRO A 57 -13.42 18.66 -59.67
N SER A 58 -14.23 17.67 -59.31
CA SER A 58 -15.51 17.44 -59.97
C SER A 58 -16.42 18.63 -59.67
N ASP A 59 -16.73 19.39 -60.72
CA ASP A 59 -17.89 20.27 -60.83
C ASP A 59 -19.16 19.49 -60.47
N ASP A 60 -19.67 19.69 -59.25
CA ASP A 60 -21.08 19.46 -58.96
C ASP A 60 -21.64 20.71 -58.28
N ILE A 61 -22.48 21.36 -59.08
CA ILE A 61 -23.25 22.55 -58.79
C ILE A 61 -24.24 22.20 -57.67
N ILE A 62 -24.00 22.71 -56.47
CA ILE A 62 -25.03 22.75 -55.44
C ILE A 62 -25.90 23.97 -55.76
N GLU A 63 -27.10 23.72 -56.29
CA GLU A 63 -28.18 24.70 -56.38
C GLU A 63 -28.39 25.33 -55.01
N ILE A 64 -28.00 26.59 -54.88
CA ILE A 64 -28.40 27.44 -53.76
C ILE A 64 -29.84 27.84 -54.07
N ASP A 65 -30.77 27.26 -53.31
CA ASP A 65 -32.16 27.70 -53.30
C ASP A 65 -32.20 29.18 -52.90
N VAL A 66 -32.48 30.04 -53.88
CA VAL A 66 -32.63 31.47 -53.69
C VAL A 66 -33.96 31.67 -52.97
N VAL A 67 -33.89 31.71 -51.63
CA VAL A 67 -35.01 32.15 -50.80
C VAL A 67 -35.32 33.60 -51.17
N GLU A 68 -36.52 33.77 -51.68
CA GLU A 68 -37.18 35.00 -52.10
C GLU A 68 -37.02 36.09 -51.03
N VAL A 69 -36.47 37.23 -51.45
CA VAL A 69 -36.41 38.47 -50.67
C VAL A 69 -37.84 38.95 -50.48
N ILE A 70 -38.44 38.64 -49.33
CA ILE A 70 -39.68 39.27 -48.90
C ILE A 70 -39.34 40.69 -48.45
N ALA A 71 -40.08 41.62 -49.05
CA ALA A 71 -39.88 43.05 -49.01
C ALA A 71 -39.83 43.64 -47.60
N GLU A 72 -39.07 44.74 -47.55
CA GLU A 72 -38.99 45.77 -46.52
C GLU A 72 -40.30 45.99 -45.76
N ASP A 73 -40.28 45.70 -44.46
CA ASP A 73 -41.00 46.51 -43.48
C ASP A 73 -39.93 47.25 -42.67
N GLU A 74 -39.97 48.58 -42.77
CA GLU A 74 -39.13 49.53 -42.02
C GLU A 74 -39.49 49.50 -40.53
N GLU A 75 -39.01 48.50 -39.81
CA GLU A 75 -38.77 48.63 -38.38
C GLU A 75 -37.39 48.02 -38.13
N ASP A 76 -36.41 48.86 -37.76
CA ASP A 76 -35.04 48.43 -37.45
C ASP A 76 -35.12 47.13 -36.63
N PRO A 77 -34.74 45.96 -37.18
CA PRO A 77 -34.87 44.72 -36.45
C PRO A 77 -33.99 44.87 -35.23
N ASN A 78 -34.61 44.92 -34.06
CA ASN A 78 -33.92 45.08 -32.81
C ASN A 78 -32.80 44.04 -32.81
N TYR A 79 -31.56 44.49 -32.67
CA TYR A 79 -30.40 43.61 -32.79
C TYR A 79 -30.52 42.39 -31.86
N ALA A 80 -31.31 42.47 -30.79
CA ALA A 80 -31.66 41.36 -29.91
C ALA A 80 -32.53 40.27 -30.56
N ASP A 81 -33.44 40.60 -31.48
CA ASP A 81 -34.38 39.65 -32.09
C ASP A 81 -33.70 38.76 -33.14
N LEU A 82 -32.63 39.23 -33.78
CA LEU A 82 -31.81 38.44 -34.71
C LEU A 82 -31.11 37.25 -34.03
N TRP A 83 -30.96 37.29 -32.70
CA TRP A 83 -30.32 36.22 -31.92
C TRP A 83 -31.32 35.28 -31.24
N GLN A 84 -32.55 35.73 -30.97
CA GLN A 84 -33.57 34.92 -30.30
C GLN A 84 -33.94 33.66 -31.10
N ASN A 85 -33.89 33.71 -32.43
CA ASN A 85 -34.29 32.58 -33.28
C ASN A 85 -33.13 31.65 -33.70
N ARG A 86 -31.88 31.97 -33.31
CA ARG A 86 -30.68 31.17 -33.65
C ARG A 86 -30.00 30.54 -32.44
N THR A 87 -30.26 31.05 -31.23
CA THR A 87 -29.65 30.56 -30.00
C THR A 87 -30.63 30.71 -28.83
N ASP A 88 -30.90 29.63 -28.09
CA ASP A 88 -31.77 29.64 -26.89
C ASP A 88 -31.17 30.44 -25.71
N LYS A 89 -30.00 31.04 -25.90
CA LYS A 89 -29.30 31.87 -24.91
C LYS A 89 -29.63 33.33 -25.19
N SER A 90 -30.15 34.04 -24.20
CA SER A 90 -30.44 35.47 -24.32
C SER A 90 -29.17 36.25 -24.67
N LEU A 91 -29.28 37.34 -25.44
CA LEU A 91 -28.13 38.19 -25.82
C LEU A 91 -27.34 38.66 -24.58
N GLN A 92 -28.03 38.85 -23.46
CA GLN A 92 -27.47 39.19 -22.16
C GLN A 92 -26.61 38.06 -21.55
N GLN A 93 -26.95 36.79 -21.76
CA GLN A 93 -26.12 35.64 -21.34
C GLN A 93 -24.87 35.52 -22.20
N MET A 94 -24.98 35.78 -23.51
CA MET A 94 -23.84 35.75 -24.43
C MET A 94 -22.84 36.88 -24.14
N TYR A 95 -23.32 38.09 -23.84
CA TYR A 95 -22.48 39.26 -23.51
C TYR A 95 -22.11 39.38 -22.02
N GLY A 96 -22.83 38.72 -21.11
CA GLY A 96 -22.54 38.72 -19.67
C GLY A 96 -21.17 38.11 -19.33
N HIS A 97 -20.65 37.22 -20.18
CA HIS A 97 -19.28 36.72 -20.07
C HIS A 97 -18.22 37.76 -20.49
N ILE A 98 -18.57 38.70 -21.36
CA ILE A 98 -17.65 39.70 -21.90
C ILE A 98 -17.44 40.85 -20.90
N ASP A 99 -18.50 41.28 -20.19
CA ASP A 99 -18.39 42.32 -19.14
C ASP A 99 -17.59 41.82 -17.91
N ARG A 100 -17.57 40.50 -17.69
CA ARG A 100 -16.75 39.82 -16.65
C ARG A 100 -15.25 39.76 -16.98
N LEU A 101 -14.85 39.89 -18.25
CA LEU A 101 -13.43 40.03 -18.62
C LEU A 101 -12.89 41.46 -18.36
N GLY A 102 -13.76 42.47 -18.39
CA GLY A 102 -13.38 43.88 -18.18
C GLY A 102 -13.30 44.29 -16.71
N SER A 103 -14.07 43.64 -15.82
CA SER A 103 -14.13 44.02 -14.40
C SER A 103 -13.14 43.27 -13.49
N SER A 104 -12.39 42.30 -14.01
CA SER A 104 -11.51 41.36 -13.25
C SER A 104 -12.17 40.57 -12.12
N ASP A 105 -13.44 40.84 -11.80
CA ASP A 105 -14.23 40.12 -10.82
C ASP A 105 -14.88 38.92 -11.50
N VAL A 106 -14.02 37.95 -11.80
CA VAL A 106 -14.44 36.70 -12.35
C VAL A 106 -15.07 35.94 -11.17
N GLY A 107 -16.39 35.72 -11.18
CA GLY A 107 -17.14 35.17 -10.03
C GLY A 107 -16.64 33.81 -9.50
N SER A 108 -17.42 33.19 -8.61
CA SER A 108 -17.09 31.90 -7.99
C SER A 108 -16.62 30.87 -9.02
N LEU A 109 -15.57 30.11 -8.66
CA LEU A 109 -15.03 29.02 -9.46
C LEU A 109 -16.14 28.05 -9.92
N LEU A 110 -17.20 27.89 -9.13
CA LEU A 110 -18.34 27.03 -9.46
C LEU A 110 -19.13 27.57 -10.67
N GLU A 111 -19.34 28.89 -10.75
CA GLU A 111 -20.11 29.52 -11.83
C GLU A 111 -19.33 29.61 -13.15
N ARG A 112 -18.00 29.69 -13.07
CA ARG A 112 -17.12 29.64 -14.26
C ARG A 112 -17.03 28.25 -14.88
N TYR A 113 -17.22 27.21 -14.08
CA TYR A 113 -17.10 25.81 -14.52
C TYR A 113 -18.46 25.12 -14.66
N ALA A 114 -19.57 25.80 -14.40
CA ALA A 114 -20.91 25.26 -14.61
C ALA A 114 -21.13 24.78 -16.06
N ASP A 115 -20.49 25.41 -17.04
CA ASP A 115 -20.53 24.99 -18.46
C ASP A 115 -19.52 23.86 -18.78
N ARG A 116 -18.51 23.62 -17.93
CA ARG A 116 -17.54 22.51 -18.07
C ARG A 116 -18.01 21.24 -17.36
N PHE A 117 -18.86 21.38 -16.34
CA PHE A 117 -19.53 20.28 -15.68
C PHE A 117 -20.91 20.13 -16.28
N GLY A 118 -21.00 19.40 -17.39
CA GLY A 118 -22.22 18.95 -18.11
C GLY A 118 -23.52 19.66 -17.73
N HIS A 119 -24.08 20.39 -18.69
CA HIS A 119 -25.33 21.14 -18.56
C HIS A 119 -26.42 20.27 -17.91
N ASP A 120 -27.34 20.86 -17.14
CA ASP A 120 -28.43 20.09 -16.50
C ASP A 120 -29.22 19.26 -17.53
N LEU A 121 -29.31 19.76 -18.77
CA LEU A 121 -29.86 19.04 -19.92
C LEU A 121 -29.05 17.78 -20.28
N ASP A 122 -27.72 17.81 -20.22
CA ASP A 122 -26.88 16.62 -20.43
C ASP A 122 -27.09 15.57 -19.33
N ARG A 123 -27.32 16.02 -18.08
CA ARG A 123 -27.67 15.11 -16.97
C ARG A 123 -29.01 14.45 -17.20
N GLU A 124 -30.02 15.22 -17.62
CA GLU A 124 -31.33 14.72 -17.99
C GLU A 124 -31.26 13.76 -19.19
N ILE A 125 -30.46 14.09 -20.21
CA ILE A 125 -30.20 13.23 -21.37
C ILE A 125 -29.56 11.90 -20.95
N ILE A 126 -28.60 11.92 -20.01
CA ILE A 126 -27.97 10.69 -19.53
C ILE A 126 -29.00 9.82 -18.80
N VAL A 127 -29.86 10.41 -17.97
CA VAL A 127 -30.94 9.68 -17.28
C VAL A 127 -31.93 9.11 -18.28
N MET A 128 -32.34 9.89 -19.28
CA MET A 128 -33.25 9.46 -20.34
C MET A 128 -32.66 8.34 -21.21
N ARG A 129 -31.40 8.47 -21.66
CA ARG A 129 -30.73 7.40 -22.41
C ARG A 129 -30.52 6.15 -21.56
N LYS A 130 -30.36 6.30 -20.25
CA LYS A 130 -30.25 5.17 -19.32
C LYS A 130 -31.59 4.44 -19.18
N SER A 131 -32.70 5.16 -19.03
CA SER A 131 -34.03 4.55 -18.98
C SER A 131 -34.43 3.92 -20.32
N GLU A 132 -34.11 4.54 -21.45
CA GLU A 132 -34.28 3.94 -22.79
C GLU A 132 -33.45 2.65 -22.95
N LYS A 133 -32.23 2.62 -22.44
CA LYS A 133 -31.41 1.39 -22.42
C LYS A 133 -31.98 0.32 -21.49
N GLU A 134 -32.55 0.70 -20.35
CA GLU A 134 -33.16 -0.23 -19.40
C GLU A 134 -34.42 -0.86 -19.99
N THR A 135 -35.34 -0.04 -20.51
CA THR A 135 -36.56 -0.50 -21.21
C THR A 135 -36.28 -1.38 -22.43
N THR A 136 -35.21 -1.09 -23.20
CA THR A 136 -34.80 -1.96 -24.32
C THR A 136 -34.18 -3.28 -23.86
N ARG A 137 -33.52 -3.32 -22.71
CA ARG A 137 -33.04 -4.57 -22.07
C ARG A 137 -34.19 -5.39 -21.50
N GLU A 138 -35.20 -4.73 -20.92
CA GLU A 138 -36.40 -5.38 -20.39
C GLU A 138 -37.33 -5.94 -21.48
N SER A 139 -37.37 -5.30 -22.65
CA SER A 139 -38.15 -5.76 -23.81
C SER A 139 -37.39 -6.71 -24.72
N ALA A 140 -36.08 -6.88 -24.54
CA ALA A 140 -35.32 -7.90 -25.24
C ALA A 140 -35.77 -9.30 -24.75
N PRO A 141 -36.03 -10.25 -25.65
CA PRO A 141 -36.41 -11.59 -25.25
C PRO A 141 -35.27 -12.21 -24.43
N VAL A 142 -35.59 -12.65 -23.22
CA VAL A 142 -34.66 -13.38 -22.34
C VAL A 142 -34.34 -14.71 -23.04
N VAL A 143 -33.10 -14.86 -23.49
CA VAL A 143 -32.59 -16.13 -24.02
C VAL A 143 -32.17 -16.97 -22.82
N GLU A 144 -33.06 -17.86 -22.39
CA GLU A 144 -32.67 -18.95 -21.49
C GLU A 144 -31.79 -19.90 -22.30
N LEU A 145 -30.51 -19.98 -21.93
CA LEU A 145 -29.60 -20.96 -22.50
C LEU A 145 -30.09 -22.35 -22.07
N LEU A 146 -30.71 -23.09 -22.99
CA LEU A 146 -30.83 -24.54 -22.85
C LEU A 146 -29.41 -25.07 -22.69
N SER A 147 -29.13 -25.64 -21.51
CA SER A 147 -27.86 -26.21 -21.11
C SER A 147 -27.26 -26.99 -22.28
N VAL A 148 -26.23 -26.40 -22.89
CA VAL A 148 -25.34 -27.12 -23.79
C VAL A 148 -24.72 -28.25 -22.97
N PRO A 149 -24.61 -29.49 -23.48
CA PRO A 149 -24.01 -30.57 -22.72
C PRO A 149 -22.62 -30.14 -22.25
N GLU A 150 -22.49 -30.13 -20.94
CA GLU A 150 -21.32 -29.90 -20.12
C GLU A 150 -20.21 -30.88 -20.55
N GLU A 151 -19.35 -30.44 -21.47
CA GLU A 151 -18.02 -31.04 -21.64
C GLU A 151 -17.00 -29.92 -21.80
N SER A 152 -16.15 -29.80 -20.77
CA SER A 152 -14.79 -29.25 -20.77
C SER A 152 -14.49 -27.84 -20.21
N SER A 153 -15.27 -27.25 -19.29
CA SER A 153 -14.88 -25.99 -18.62
C SER A 153 -15.39 -25.83 -17.17
N ASP A 154 -15.81 -26.91 -16.53
CA ASP A 154 -16.66 -26.88 -15.32
C ASP A 154 -15.88 -26.78 -13.98
N SER A 155 -14.55 -26.78 -14.04
CA SER A 155 -13.70 -26.81 -12.84
C SER A 155 -13.41 -25.39 -12.31
N GLU A 156 -12.98 -24.51 -13.21
CA GLU A 156 -12.51 -23.15 -12.88
C GLU A 156 -13.65 -22.22 -12.43
N ASP A 157 -14.86 -22.39 -12.99
CA ASP A 157 -16.03 -21.55 -12.66
C ASP A 157 -16.59 -21.90 -11.27
N SER A 158 -16.43 -23.16 -10.86
CA SER A 158 -16.83 -23.64 -9.53
C SER A 158 -15.86 -23.17 -8.45
N GLU A 159 -14.55 -23.19 -8.72
CA GLU A 159 -13.50 -22.67 -7.82
C GLU A 159 -13.60 -21.14 -7.64
N MET A 160 -13.92 -20.41 -8.72
CA MET A 160 -14.13 -18.96 -8.65
C MET A 160 -15.33 -18.59 -7.78
N ALA A 161 -16.41 -19.36 -7.83
CA ALA A 161 -17.59 -19.15 -7.00
C ALA A 161 -17.29 -19.36 -5.50
N GLU A 162 -16.47 -20.36 -5.14
CA GLU A 162 -16.02 -20.60 -3.77
C GLU A 162 -15.16 -19.44 -3.24
N LEU A 163 -14.26 -18.90 -4.07
CA LEU A 163 -13.44 -17.73 -3.72
C LEU A 163 -14.29 -16.47 -3.50
N GLU A 164 -15.32 -16.26 -4.33
CA GLU A 164 -16.25 -15.14 -4.16
C GLU A 164 -17.07 -15.26 -2.87
N GLU A 165 -17.51 -16.47 -2.52
CA GLU A 165 -18.20 -16.74 -1.25
C GLU A 165 -17.29 -16.42 -0.06
N ARG A 166 -16.05 -16.94 -0.05
CA ARG A 166 -15.05 -16.66 1.00
C ARG A 166 -14.77 -15.17 1.12
N LEU A 167 -14.61 -14.46 0.00
CA LEU A 167 -14.43 -13.01 -0.02
C LEU A 167 -15.64 -12.28 0.59
N SER A 168 -16.85 -12.74 0.31
CA SER A 168 -18.08 -12.13 0.82
C SER A 168 -18.24 -12.31 2.34
N GLU A 169 -17.92 -13.49 2.86
CA GLU A 169 -17.95 -13.81 4.28
C GLU A 169 -16.91 -12.97 5.04
N LEU A 170 -15.68 -12.92 4.51
CA LEU A 170 -14.60 -12.10 5.05
C LEU A 170 -14.97 -10.60 5.06
N GLU A 171 -15.53 -10.07 3.97
CA GLU A 171 -15.98 -8.67 3.93
C GLU A 171 -17.13 -8.38 4.92
N SER A 172 -17.97 -9.39 5.20
CA SER A 172 -19.07 -9.29 6.17
C SER A 172 -18.55 -9.15 7.60
N GLU A 173 -17.48 -9.89 7.95
CA GLU A 173 -16.84 -9.85 9.26
C GLU A 173 -15.98 -8.58 9.43
N MET A 174 -15.33 -8.15 8.35
CA MET A 174 -14.51 -6.93 8.32
C MET A 174 -15.30 -5.65 8.58
N ARG A 175 -16.54 -5.60 8.13
CA ARG A 175 -17.38 -4.39 8.22
C ARG A 175 -17.61 -3.91 9.66
N PRO A 176 -18.06 -4.74 10.63
CA PRO A 176 -18.22 -4.31 12.02
C PRO A 176 -16.88 -4.00 12.69
N LEU A 177 -15.80 -4.73 12.39
CA LEU A 177 -14.46 -4.47 12.92
C LEU A 177 -13.92 -3.11 12.48
N LYS A 178 -14.03 -2.82 11.18
CA LYS A 178 -13.68 -1.52 10.62
C LYS A 178 -14.51 -0.40 11.24
N GLN A 179 -15.82 -0.61 11.45
CA GLN A 179 -16.68 0.37 12.12
C GLN A 179 -16.22 0.63 13.57
N LYS A 180 -15.84 -0.41 14.31
CA LYS A 180 -15.29 -0.29 15.68
C LYS A 180 -13.94 0.41 15.68
N PHE A 181 -13.08 0.14 14.71
CA PHE A 181 -11.80 0.81 14.53
C PHE A 181 -11.96 2.31 14.23
N ASP A 182 -12.87 2.67 13.32
CA ASP A 182 -13.18 4.06 12.98
C ASP A 182 -13.83 4.80 14.18
N ALA A 183 -14.70 4.11 14.93
CA ALA A 183 -15.25 4.60 16.19
C ALA A 183 -14.17 4.77 17.29
N ALA A 184 -13.15 3.91 17.31
CA ALA A 184 -12.02 4.03 18.23
C ALA A 184 -11.09 5.19 17.84
N LYS A 185 -10.85 5.40 16.54
CA LYS A 185 -10.10 6.54 15.98
C LYS A 185 -10.77 7.86 16.32
N SER A 186 -12.08 7.98 16.09
CA SER A 186 -12.84 9.19 16.45
C SER A 186 -12.83 9.47 17.96
N LYS A 187 -12.85 8.42 18.80
CA LYS A 187 -12.74 8.52 20.26
C LYS A 187 -11.31 8.61 20.78
N LYS A 188 -10.29 8.64 19.90
CA LYS A 188 -8.86 8.68 20.24
C LYS A 188 -8.41 7.58 21.23
N LYS A 189 -9.07 6.42 21.21
CA LYS A 189 -8.78 5.30 22.12
C LYS A 189 -7.66 4.44 21.54
N GLN A 190 -6.40 4.79 21.85
CA GLN A 190 -5.21 4.13 21.28
C GLN A 190 -5.19 2.61 21.48
N SER A 191 -5.57 2.11 22.64
CA SER A 191 -5.63 0.65 22.90
C SER A 191 -6.67 -0.07 22.04
N ALA A 192 -7.83 0.55 21.78
CA ALA A 192 -8.85 -0.02 20.92
C ALA A 192 -8.46 0.07 19.42
N ILE A 193 -7.77 1.14 19.02
CA ILE A 193 -7.21 1.29 17.68
C ILE A 193 -6.17 0.18 17.42
N ALA A 194 -5.26 -0.07 18.36
CA ALA A 194 -4.28 -1.13 18.25
C ALA A 194 -4.94 -2.51 18.16
N LYS A 195 -5.89 -2.82 19.07
CA LYS A 195 -6.61 -4.09 19.06
C LYS A 195 -7.35 -4.37 17.75
N PHE A 196 -8.22 -3.45 17.33
CA PHE A 196 -8.97 -3.64 16.09
C PHE A 196 -8.07 -3.51 14.85
N GLY A 197 -6.99 -2.73 14.90
CA GLY A 197 -6.04 -2.63 13.80
C GLY A 197 -5.27 -3.92 13.58
N ASN A 198 -4.81 -4.57 14.65
CA ASN A 198 -4.11 -5.85 14.57
C ASN A 198 -5.03 -6.96 14.08
N LEU A 199 -6.30 -6.97 14.51
CA LEU A 199 -7.29 -7.95 14.05
C LEU A 199 -7.73 -7.70 12.59
N LEU A 200 -7.80 -6.45 12.15
CA LEU A 200 -8.21 -6.10 10.78
C LEU A 200 -7.10 -6.34 9.75
N LYS A 201 -5.82 -6.30 10.14
CA LYS A 201 -4.69 -6.47 9.22
C LYS A 201 -4.71 -7.78 8.44
N PRO A 202 -4.70 -8.97 9.09
CA PRO A 202 -4.71 -10.26 8.37
C PRO A 202 -5.89 -10.34 7.42
N MET A 203 -7.09 -10.03 7.90
CA MET A 203 -8.30 -10.00 7.09
C MET A 203 -8.28 -8.99 5.92
N VAL A 204 -7.51 -7.89 6.00
CA VAL A 204 -7.32 -6.98 4.83
C VAL A 204 -6.39 -7.63 3.82
N ASP A 205 -5.35 -8.31 4.29
CA ASP A 205 -4.33 -8.94 3.46
C ASP A 205 -4.94 -10.13 2.70
N GLU A 206 -5.69 -11.01 3.38
CA GLU A 206 -6.47 -12.10 2.75
C GLU A 206 -7.47 -11.55 1.72
N ARG A 207 -8.23 -10.51 2.07
CA ARG A 207 -9.18 -9.86 1.13
C ARG A 207 -8.48 -9.36 -0.13
N LYS A 208 -7.28 -8.81 0.01
CA LYS A 208 -6.50 -8.31 -1.13
C LYS A 208 -6.07 -9.48 -2.02
N LEU A 209 -5.68 -10.59 -1.41
CA LEU A 209 -5.26 -11.80 -2.11
C LEU A 209 -6.42 -12.44 -2.89
N LEU A 210 -7.55 -12.68 -2.22
CA LEU A 210 -8.78 -13.19 -2.83
C LEU A 210 -9.25 -12.31 -4.00
N LYS A 211 -9.21 -10.97 -3.84
CA LYS A 211 -9.54 -10.05 -4.94
C LYS A 211 -8.57 -10.11 -6.09
N GLY A 212 -7.28 -10.30 -5.83
CA GLY A 212 -6.28 -10.45 -6.87
C GLY A 212 -6.46 -11.74 -7.65
N ILE A 213 -6.82 -12.83 -6.97
CA ILE A 213 -7.07 -14.14 -7.60
C ILE A 213 -8.33 -14.08 -8.45
N ILE A 214 -9.43 -13.55 -7.92
CA ILE A 214 -10.69 -13.35 -8.68
C ILE A 214 -10.48 -12.41 -9.88
N ALA A 215 -9.61 -11.41 -9.76
CA ALA A 215 -9.26 -10.52 -10.87
C ALA A 215 -8.30 -11.14 -11.90
N GLY A 216 -7.69 -12.30 -11.58
CA GLY A 216 -6.65 -12.93 -12.39
C GLY A 216 -5.29 -12.23 -12.32
N ASP A 217 -5.09 -11.33 -11.35
CA ASP A 217 -3.82 -10.62 -11.11
C ASP A 217 -2.83 -11.43 -10.27
N ILE A 218 -3.35 -12.37 -9.47
CA ILE A 218 -2.60 -13.19 -8.52
C ILE A 218 -2.93 -14.66 -8.74
N ASP A 219 -1.92 -15.53 -8.62
CA ASP A 219 -2.10 -16.98 -8.75
C ASP A 219 -2.67 -17.62 -7.47
N TYR A 220 -3.45 -18.68 -7.62
CA TYR A 220 -4.06 -19.39 -6.48
C TYR A 220 -3.03 -19.91 -5.48
N SER A 221 -1.81 -20.24 -5.94
CA SER A 221 -0.73 -20.72 -5.07
C SER A 221 -0.35 -19.73 -3.96
N GLU A 222 -0.51 -18.42 -4.17
CA GLU A 222 -0.23 -17.43 -3.12
C GLU A 222 -1.25 -17.52 -1.98
N LEU A 223 -2.49 -17.93 -2.24
CA LEU A 223 -3.52 -18.16 -1.22
C LEU A 223 -3.23 -19.42 -0.41
N GLU A 224 -2.73 -20.48 -1.03
CA GLU A 224 -2.29 -21.68 -0.31
C GLU A 224 -1.09 -21.37 0.61
N GLU A 225 -0.14 -20.56 0.16
CA GLU A 225 0.96 -20.10 1.01
C GLU A 225 0.47 -19.21 2.17
N TYR A 226 -0.53 -18.36 1.92
CA TYR A 226 -1.14 -17.52 2.95
C TYR A 226 -1.89 -18.35 4.01
N ASP A 227 -2.74 -19.30 3.57
CA ASP A 227 -3.50 -20.17 4.46
C ASP A 227 -2.56 -21.06 5.30
N THR A 228 -1.48 -21.59 4.70
CA THR A 228 -0.47 -22.35 5.46
C THR A 228 0.35 -21.49 6.42
N GLN A 229 0.53 -20.20 6.14
CA GLN A 229 1.16 -19.27 7.09
C GLN A 229 0.21 -18.87 8.23
N GLU A 230 -1.08 -18.64 7.96
CA GLU A 230 -2.07 -18.33 9.00
C GLU A 230 -2.43 -19.54 9.87
N GLU A 231 -2.41 -20.77 9.34
CA GLU A 231 -2.61 -21.99 10.13
C GLU A 231 -1.54 -22.13 11.23
N ILE A 232 -0.33 -21.60 11.01
CA ILE A 232 0.74 -21.54 12.02
C ILE A 232 0.47 -20.46 13.09
N VAL A 233 -0.40 -19.47 12.80
CA VAL A 233 -0.77 -18.38 13.71
C VAL A 233 -2.04 -18.71 14.50
N GLU A 234 -2.92 -19.59 14.00
CA GLU A 234 -4.18 -19.98 14.67
C GLU A 234 -4.06 -21.10 15.70
N GLU A 235 -2.94 -21.83 15.76
CA GLU A 235 -2.64 -22.62 16.96
C GLU A 235 -2.23 -21.67 18.11
N GLU A 236 -3.22 -21.17 18.86
CA GLU A 236 -3.07 -21.09 20.32
C GLU A 236 -2.87 -22.53 20.84
N VAL A 237 -1.75 -23.18 20.49
CA VAL A 237 -1.17 -24.20 21.34
C VAL A 237 -0.94 -23.50 22.66
N ASP A 238 -1.65 -23.95 23.70
CA ASP A 238 -1.55 -23.44 25.07
C ASP A 238 -0.12 -22.98 25.31
N ALA A 239 0.10 -21.69 25.61
CA ALA A 239 1.46 -21.16 25.85
C ALA A 239 2.22 -21.95 26.94
N ASP A 240 1.47 -22.73 27.71
CA ASP A 240 1.92 -23.72 28.68
C ASP A 240 2.49 -25.00 28.03
N GLN A 241 1.82 -25.55 27.01
CA GLN A 241 2.31 -26.68 26.21
C GLN A 241 3.56 -26.28 25.43
N ASN A 242 3.54 -25.10 24.79
CA ASN A 242 4.67 -24.61 24.02
C ASN A 242 5.92 -24.38 24.90
N PHE A 243 5.72 -23.94 26.15
CA PHE A 243 6.82 -23.83 27.12
C PHE A 243 7.31 -25.19 27.64
N SER A 244 6.43 -26.19 27.78
CA SER A 244 6.82 -27.55 28.14
C SER A 244 7.69 -28.19 27.06
N ASP A 245 7.26 -28.06 25.79
CA ASP A 245 8.01 -28.56 24.64
C ASP A 245 9.35 -27.83 24.51
N PHE A 246 9.37 -26.52 24.81
CA PHE A 246 10.61 -25.73 24.87
C PHE A 246 11.55 -26.26 25.96
N PHE A 247 11.02 -26.56 27.15
CA PHE A 247 11.81 -27.13 28.23
C PHE A 247 12.43 -28.47 27.81
N ASP A 248 11.68 -29.33 27.13
CA ASP A 248 12.19 -30.61 26.64
C ASP A 248 13.27 -30.46 25.57
N VAL A 249 13.10 -29.50 24.64
CA VAL A 249 14.12 -29.15 23.65
C VAL A 249 15.41 -28.68 24.33
N VAL A 250 15.29 -27.79 25.33
CA VAL A 250 16.44 -27.29 26.10
C VAL A 250 17.08 -28.42 26.92
N ASN A 251 16.29 -29.29 27.53
CA ASN A 251 16.77 -30.43 28.31
C ASN A 251 17.57 -31.42 27.44
N ASN A 252 17.07 -31.73 26.24
CA ASN A 252 17.80 -32.56 25.28
C ASN A 252 19.10 -31.89 24.83
N LEU A 253 19.05 -30.59 24.52
CA LEU A 253 20.23 -29.84 24.12
C LEU A 253 21.31 -29.81 25.21
N LEU A 254 20.92 -29.56 26.47
CA LEU A 254 21.85 -29.61 27.59
C LEU A 254 22.37 -31.03 27.87
N GLY A 255 21.57 -32.05 27.58
CA GLY A 255 21.96 -33.46 27.68
C GLY A 255 23.00 -33.89 26.64
N ASP A 256 22.96 -33.28 25.45
CA ASP A 256 23.92 -33.53 24.35
C ASP A 256 25.24 -32.76 24.50
N MET A 257 25.38 -31.96 25.58
CA MET A 257 26.59 -31.21 25.87
C MET A 257 27.73 -32.10 26.41
N PRO A 258 29.00 -31.68 26.25
CA PRO A 258 30.13 -32.38 26.86
C PRO A 258 30.02 -32.47 28.39
N GLU A 259 30.51 -33.56 28.98
CA GLU A 259 30.45 -33.80 30.44
C GLU A 259 31.06 -32.64 31.25
N ASP A 260 32.12 -32.02 30.74
CA ASP A 260 32.77 -30.86 31.38
C ASP A 260 31.77 -29.69 31.53
N PHE A 261 31.03 -29.38 30.48
CA PHE A 261 30.01 -28.33 30.49
C PHE A 261 28.84 -28.68 31.42
N ILE A 262 28.36 -29.93 31.35
CA ILE A 262 27.27 -30.39 32.21
C ILE A 262 27.68 -30.28 33.69
N SER A 263 28.92 -30.63 34.02
CA SER A 263 29.44 -30.54 35.39
C SER A 263 29.50 -29.09 35.89
N ASP A 264 29.93 -28.16 35.04
CA ASP A 264 29.95 -26.72 35.33
C ASP A 264 28.54 -26.16 35.48
N PHE A 265 27.61 -26.58 34.61
CA PHE A 265 26.21 -26.19 34.68
C PHE A 265 25.54 -26.69 35.96
N ILE A 266 25.71 -27.96 36.34
CA ILE A 266 25.16 -28.53 37.58
C ILE A 266 25.72 -27.81 38.81
N ALA A 267 26.98 -27.39 38.79
CA ALA A 267 27.60 -26.61 39.86
C ALA A 267 27.11 -25.15 39.90
N SER A 268 26.50 -24.67 38.82
CA SER A 268 26.04 -23.29 38.68
C SER A 268 24.75 -23.01 39.45
N LYS A 269 24.41 -21.72 39.56
CA LYS A 269 23.10 -21.27 40.10
C LYS A 269 21.97 -21.48 39.10
N SER A 270 22.29 -21.61 37.81
CA SER A 270 21.35 -21.83 36.71
C SER A 270 20.65 -23.18 36.86
N PHE A 271 21.37 -24.23 37.26
CA PHE A 271 20.81 -25.55 37.48
C PHE A 271 19.67 -25.58 38.52
N LYS A 272 19.76 -24.78 39.59
CA LYS A 272 18.68 -24.69 40.59
C LYS A 272 17.40 -24.07 40.04
N LEU A 273 17.54 -23.15 39.09
CA LEU A 273 16.38 -22.57 38.39
C LEU A 273 15.82 -23.59 37.40
N PHE A 274 16.69 -24.32 36.72
CA PHE A 274 16.33 -25.40 35.80
C PHE A 274 15.54 -26.52 36.50
N GLU A 275 16.02 -27.03 37.64
CA GLU A 275 15.35 -28.05 38.45
C GLU A 275 13.95 -27.58 38.89
N LYS A 276 13.86 -26.35 39.40
CA LYS A 276 12.59 -25.76 39.86
C LYS A 276 11.56 -25.58 38.74
N VAL A 277 12.01 -25.31 37.51
CA VAL A 277 11.13 -25.15 36.34
C VAL A 277 10.76 -26.51 35.78
N GLY A 278 11.67 -27.49 35.81
CA GLY A 278 11.44 -28.86 35.35
C GLY A 278 10.53 -29.69 36.25
N GLU A 279 10.39 -29.34 37.54
CA GLU A 279 9.42 -29.99 38.44
C GLU A 279 7.96 -29.79 37.99
N ASP A 280 7.64 -28.67 37.33
CA ASP A 280 6.27 -28.35 36.90
C ASP A 280 6.26 -27.32 35.76
N ALA A 281 6.81 -27.71 34.59
CA ALA A 281 7.00 -26.83 33.44
C ALA A 281 5.68 -26.15 33.00
N ALA A 282 4.60 -26.93 32.97
CA ALA A 282 3.27 -26.49 32.58
C ALA A 282 2.65 -25.45 33.54
N SER A 283 2.84 -25.57 34.86
CA SER A 283 2.25 -24.63 35.84
C SER A 283 3.17 -23.47 36.24
N THR A 284 4.33 -23.30 35.61
CA THR A 284 5.25 -22.21 35.95
C THR A 284 4.66 -20.82 35.66
N THR A 285 4.92 -19.85 36.53
CA THR A 285 4.49 -18.46 36.31
C THR A 285 5.26 -17.82 35.16
N ASN A 286 4.61 -16.97 34.37
CA ASN A 286 5.23 -16.22 33.26
C ASN A 286 6.54 -15.50 33.66
N ALA A 287 6.60 -14.93 34.87
CA ALA A 287 7.82 -14.31 35.39
C ALA A 287 8.98 -15.29 35.67
N ALA A 288 8.67 -16.55 36.00
CA ALA A 288 9.66 -17.62 36.14
C ALA A 288 10.11 -18.14 34.77
N ARG A 289 9.17 -18.32 33.82
CA ARG A 289 9.45 -18.67 32.42
C ARG A 289 10.40 -17.68 31.76
N LYS A 290 10.15 -16.38 31.97
CA LYS A 290 11.02 -15.30 31.50
C LYS A 290 12.44 -15.36 32.06
N LYS A 291 12.58 -15.66 33.36
CA LYS A 291 13.91 -15.84 33.98
C LYS A 291 14.61 -17.10 33.47
N PHE A 292 13.86 -18.17 33.25
CA PHE A 292 14.35 -19.40 32.67
C PHE A 292 14.85 -19.19 31.24
N PHE A 293 14.06 -18.53 30.38
CA PHE A 293 14.46 -18.21 29.01
C PHE A 293 15.75 -17.39 28.98
N ASN A 294 15.85 -16.33 29.79
CA ASN A 294 17.06 -15.52 29.87
C ASN A 294 18.29 -16.31 30.36
N MET A 295 18.09 -17.23 31.31
CA MET A 295 19.14 -18.14 31.75
C MET A 295 19.57 -19.06 30.61
N VAL A 296 18.63 -19.72 29.94
CA VAL A 296 18.91 -20.60 28.79
C VAL A 296 19.67 -19.85 27.71
N ASN A 297 19.23 -18.63 27.35
CA ASN A 297 19.90 -17.80 26.36
C ASN A 297 21.35 -17.45 26.76
N GLN A 298 21.60 -17.22 28.05
CA GLN A 298 22.95 -16.99 28.55
C GLN A 298 23.82 -18.26 28.44
N GLU A 299 23.27 -19.43 28.79
CA GLU A 299 23.99 -20.70 28.70
C GLU A 299 24.22 -21.10 27.24
N LEU A 300 23.25 -20.90 26.34
CA LEU A 300 23.42 -21.10 24.89
C LEU A 300 24.55 -20.25 24.31
N GLY A 301 24.74 -19.04 24.85
CA GLY A 301 25.85 -18.16 24.45
C GLY A 301 27.23 -18.65 24.92
N THR A 302 27.32 -19.64 25.80
CA THR A 302 28.59 -20.24 26.25
C THR A 302 28.86 -21.61 25.61
N ILE A 303 27.92 -22.13 24.82
CA ILE A 303 28.04 -23.37 24.07
C ILE A 303 28.99 -23.17 22.86
N PRO A 304 29.79 -24.17 22.46
CA PRO A 304 30.58 -24.12 21.24
C PRO A 304 29.73 -23.92 19.96
N ASP A 305 30.22 -23.11 19.03
CA ASP A 305 29.53 -22.78 17.77
C ASP A 305 29.10 -24.02 16.96
N ASP A 306 29.91 -25.08 16.97
CA ASP A 306 29.59 -26.33 16.27
C ASP A 306 28.29 -26.97 16.78
N LYS A 307 28.05 -26.90 18.09
CA LYS A 307 26.85 -27.44 18.74
C LYS A 307 25.66 -26.50 18.62
N LEU A 308 25.91 -25.20 18.63
CA LEU A 308 24.89 -24.21 18.32
C LEU A 308 24.37 -24.38 16.90
N GLN A 309 25.25 -24.63 15.93
CA GLN A 309 24.85 -24.85 14.53
C GLN A 309 24.02 -26.14 14.35
N GLU A 310 24.37 -27.21 15.08
CA GLU A 310 23.58 -28.45 15.15
C GLU A 310 22.18 -28.19 15.75
N PHE A 311 22.10 -27.39 16.81
CA PHE A 311 20.83 -26.97 17.39
C PHE A 311 20.00 -26.12 16.42
N MET A 312 20.60 -25.16 15.73
CA MET A 312 19.93 -24.30 14.75
C MET A 312 19.34 -25.08 13.56
N ALA A 313 19.89 -26.25 13.24
CA ALA A 313 19.37 -27.14 12.20
C ALA A 313 18.19 -28.01 12.68
N THR A 314 17.90 -28.02 13.98
CA THR A 314 16.85 -28.84 14.59
C THR A 314 15.53 -28.06 14.64
N PRO A 315 14.36 -28.71 14.48
CA PRO A 315 13.05 -28.05 14.63
C PRO A 315 12.88 -27.31 15.98
N GLY A 316 13.57 -27.77 17.04
CA GLY A 316 13.57 -27.11 18.35
C GLY A 316 14.14 -25.68 18.36
N PHE A 317 14.90 -25.28 17.34
CA PHE A 317 15.36 -23.89 17.22
C PHE A 317 14.23 -22.92 16.88
N GLN A 318 13.25 -23.35 16.07
CA GLN A 318 12.08 -22.51 15.75
C GLN A 318 11.29 -22.20 17.03
N LEU A 319 11.10 -23.22 17.87
CA LEU A 319 10.49 -23.08 19.18
C LEU A 319 11.27 -22.13 20.11
N PHE A 320 12.60 -22.16 20.06
CA PHE A 320 13.43 -21.20 20.77
C PHE A 320 13.21 -19.76 20.29
N ILE A 321 13.09 -19.54 18.97
CA ILE A 321 12.82 -18.21 18.40
C ILE A 321 11.45 -17.69 18.85
N GLU A 322 10.40 -18.51 18.75
CA GLU A 322 9.06 -18.13 19.19
C GLU A 322 9.04 -17.76 20.69
N MET A 323 9.67 -18.58 21.53
CA MET A 323 9.83 -18.30 22.96
C MET A 323 10.64 -17.02 23.22
N SER A 324 11.59 -16.69 22.34
CA SER A 324 12.38 -15.46 22.44
C SER A 324 11.56 -14.20 22.19
N GLU A 325 10.56 -14.26 21.31
CA GLU A 325 9.68 -13.12 21.06
C GLU A 325 8.73 -12.86 22.23
N ILE A 326 8.28 -13.94 22.89
CA ILE A 326 7.37 -13.87 24.03
C ILE A 326 8.11 -13.47 25.32
N TYR A 327 9.30 -14.03 25.56
CA TYR A 327 10.00 -13.95 26.84
C TYR A 327 11.34 -13.20 26.80
N GLY A 328 11.84 -12.81 25.63
CA GLY A 328 13.18 -12.22 25.46
C GLY A 328 13.33 -10.74 25.85
N GLU A 329 12.24 -10.02 26.12
CA GLU A 329 12.28 -8.58 26.48
C GLU A 329 12.87 -8.25 27.85
#